data_AF-A0A7I8LI99-F1
#
_entry.id   AF-A0A7I8LI99-F1
#
_cell.length_a   1.000
_cell.length_b   1.000
_cell.length_c   1.000
_cell.angle_alpha   90.00
_cell.angle_beta   90.00
_cell.angle_gamma   90.00
#
_symmetry.space_group_name_H-M   'P 1'
#
loop_
_entity.id
_entity.type
_entity.pdbx_description
1 polymer ?
#
loop_
_entity_poly.entity_id
_entity_poly.type
_entity_poly.pdbx_seq_one_letter_code
_entity_poly.pdbx_strand_id
1 'polypeptide(L)' 'MARVKVFPVVLLLVMLSQNVEAGHRLCSRAIGFCSIFRHCSITCRRFGYVRGGCQGHFRPQCICYKPCKP' A
#
# COMPACT_ATOMS: atom_id res chain seq x y z
N MET A 1 28.12 -24.09 -32.25
CA MET A 1 26.73 -23.67 -32.00
C MET A 1 26.32 -24.14 -30.61
N ALA A 2 26.29 -23.24 -29.63
CA ALA A 2 25.96 -23.57 -28.24
C ALA A 2 24.45 -23.77 -28.09
N ARG A 3 24.03 -24.95 -27.63
CA ARG A 3 22.64 -25.23 -27.27
C ARG A 3 22.30 -24.45 -26.01
N VAL A 4 21.67 -23.28 -26.17
CA VAL A 4 21.12 -22.50 -25.05
C VAL A 4 20.08 -23.39 -24.38
N LYS A 5 20.39 -23.90 -23.18
CA LYS A 5 19.45 -24.64 -22.35
C LYS A 5 18.38 -23.65 -21.91
N VAL A 6 17.26 -23.60 -22.62
CA VAL A 6 16.13 -22.69 -22.38
C VAL A 6 15.43 -23.04 -21.05
N PHE A 7 15.51 -24.32 -20.65
CA PHE A 7 14.85 -24.86 -19.45
C PHE A 7 15.23 -24.17 -18.12
N PRO A 8 16.52 -23.99 -17.76
CA PRO A 8 16.90 -23.30 -16.53
C PRO A 8 16.52 -21.82 -16.53
N VAL A 9 16.50 -21.16 -17.69
CA VAL A 9 16.16 -19.73 -17.80
C VAL A 9 14.67 -19.50 -17.53
N VAL A 10 13.81 -20.37 -18.07
CA VAL A 10 12.36 -20.32 -17.82
C VAL A 10 12.05 -20.60 -16.35
N LEU A 11 12.73 -21.57 -15.73
CA LEU A 11 12.54 -21.89 -14.32
C LEU A 11 12.94 -20.72 -13.39
N LEU A 12 14.04 -20.03 -13.72
CA LEU A 12 14.48 -18.82 -13.01
C LEU A 12 13.45 -17.69 -13.10
N LEU A 13 12.86 -17.46 -14.29
CA LEU A 13 11.82 -16.46 -14.49
C LEU A 13 10.54 -16.76 -13.68
N VAL A 14 10.14 -18.03 -13.61
CA VAL A 14 8.96 -18.45 -12.82
C VAL A 14 9.17 -18.22 -11.32
N MET A 15 10.38 -18.46 -10.80
CA MET A 15 10.71 -18.22 -9.39
C MET A 15 10.78 -16.73 -9.03
N LEU A 16 11.21 -15.88 -9.97
CA LEU A 16 11.20 -14.42 -9.80
C LEU A 16 9.76 -13.86 -9.76
N SER A 17 8.86 -14.40 -10.58
CA SER A 17 7.45 -13.97 -10.63
C SER A 17 6.65 -14.30 -9.35
N GLN A 18 7.05 -15.31 -8.58
CA GLN A 18 6.37 -15.67 -7.32
C GLN A 18 6.75 -14.77 -6.12
N ASN A 19 7.79 -13.93 -6.25
CA ASN A 19 8.21 -13.02 -5.18
C ASN A 19 7.54 -11.64 -5.26
N VAL A 20 6.67 -11.41 -6.24
CA VAL A 20 5.98 -10.13 -6.43
C VAL A 20 4.64 -10.16 -5.73
N GLU A 21 4.63 -10.13 -4.39
CA GLU A 21 3.55 -9.50 -3.61
C GLU A 21 3.84 -9.42 -2.10
N ALA A 22 5.10 -9.25 -1.70
CA ALA A 22 5.43 -8.80 -0.34
C ALA A 22 5.21 -7.28 -0.16
N GLY A 23 4.22 -6.71 -0.85
CA GLY A 23 3.76 -5.35 -0.58
C GLY A 23 3.10 -5.37 0.80
N HIS A 24 3.67 -4.65 1.78
CA HIS A 24 3.07 -4.56 3.10
C HIS A 24 1.60 -4.14 2.95
N ARG A 25 0.64 -5.03 3.26
CA ARG A 25 -0.78 -4.75 3.13
C ARG A 25 -1.09 -3.51 3.95
N LEU A 26 -1.54 -2.44 3.29
CA LEU A 26 -1.87 -1.19 3.98
C LEU A 26 -3.34 -1.25 4.43
N CYS A 27 -3.55 -1.12 5.73
CA CYS A 27 -4.86 -1.00 6.36
C CYS A 27 -5.26 0.48 6.40
N SER A 28 -6.47 0.77 5.95
CA SER A 28 -7.06 2.12 5.98
C SER A 28 -8.14 2.25 7.05
N ARG A 29 -8.25 3.42 7.69
CA ARG A 29 -9.34 3.76 8.62
C ARG A 29 -9.82 5.19 8.39
N ALA A 30 -11.13 5.37 8.29
CA ALA A 30 -11.76 6.69 8.30
C ALA A 30 -11.84 7.21 9.74
N ILE A 31 -11.41 8.45 9.99
CA ILE A 31 -11.42 9.07 11.32
C ILE A 31 -12.35 10.28 11.43
N GLY A 32 -12.94 10.73 10.32
CA GLY A 32 -13.92 11.82 10.30
C GLY A 32 -13.86 12.62 8.99
N PHE A 33 -14.49 13.80 8.97
CA PHE A 33 -14.54 14.66 7.78
C PHE A 33 -13.32 15.58 7.67
N CYS A 34 -12.82 15.78 6.46
CA CYS A 34 -11.69 16.68 6.19
C CYS A 34 -12.02 18.16 6.37
N SER A 35 -13.30 18.55 6.35
CA SER A 35 -13.73 19.88 6.77
C SER A 35 -13.37 20.19 8.23
N ILE A 36 -13.36 19.16 9.08
CA ILE A 36 -12.97 19.24 10.49
C ILE A 36 -11.45 19.07 10.60
N PHE A 37 -10.90 18.07 9.90
CA PHE A 37 -9.47 17.77 9.90
C PHE A 37 -8.76 18.41 8.71
N ARG A 38 -8.60 19.75 8.74
CA ARG A 38 -7.84 20.51 7.72
C ARG A 38 -6.43 19.93 7.45
N HIS A 39 -5.85 19.26 8.45
CA HIS A 39 -4.57 18.55 8.34
C HIS A 39 -4.69 17.06 8.64
N CYS A 40 -5.50 16.35 7.84
CA CYS A 40 -5.71 14.90 7.95
C CYS A 40 -4.41 14.09 8.13
N SER A 41 -3.36 14.39 7.34
CA SER A 41 -2.06 13.71 7.44
C SER A 41 -1.41 13.86 8.84
N ILE A 42 -1.47 15.05 9.43
CA ILE A 42 -0.91 15.33 10.77
C ILE A 42 -1.71 14.57 11.83
N THR A 43 -3.04 14.61 11.74
CA THR A 43 -3.92 13.87 12.66
C THR A 43 -3.65 12.37 12.60
N CYS A 44 -3.56 11.80 11.39
CA CYS A 44 -3.24 10.39 11.21
C CYS A 44 -1.90 10.01 11.85
N ARG A 45 -0.86 10.84 11.71
CA ARG A 45 0.43 10.60 12.37
C ARG A 45 0.33 10.61 13.90
N ARG A 46 -0.49 11.49 14.50
CA ARG A 46 -0.75 11.50 15.95
C ARG A 46 -1.39 10.20 16.46
N PHE A 47 -2.16 9.52 15.61
CA PHE A 47 -2.76 8.22 15.93
C PHE A 47 -1.87 7.01 15.54
N GLY A 48 -0.61 7.24 15.13
CA GLY A 48 0.33 6.17 14.78
C GLY A 48 0.15 5.60 13.36
N TYR A 49 -0.51 6.32 12.47
CA TYR A 49 -0.61 5.95 11.05
C TYR A 49 0.56 6.55 10.27
N VAL A 50 1.03 5.86 9.23
CA VAL A 50 2.21 6.28 8.44
C VAL A 50 1.88 7.38 7.43
N ARG A 51 0.63 7.41 6.94
CA ARG A 51 0.13 8.46 6.04
C ARG A 51 -1.36 8.67 6.20
N GLY A 52 -1.88 9.78 5.68
CA GLY A 52 -3.30 10.06 5.64
C GLY A 52 -3.66 11.11 4.61
N GLY A 53 -4.89 11.06 4.10
CA GLY A 53 -5.37 11.97 3.07
C GLY A 53 -6.90 12.06 3.04
N CYS A 54 -7.39 13.09 2.36
CA CYS A 54 -8.81 13.33 2.15
C CYS A 54 -9.30 12.57 0.92
N GLN A 55 -10.35 11.76 1.08
CA GLN A 55 -10.96 11.01 -0.01
C GLN A 55 -12.47 11.27 -0.08
N GLY A 56 -13.00 11.38 -1.29
CA GLY A 56 -14.43 11.65 -1.57
C GLY A 56 -14.68 13.06 -2.10
N HIS A 57 -15.77 13.22 -2.86
CA HIS A 57 -16.12 14.47 -3.56
C HIS A 57 -17.03 15.38 -2.71
N PHE A 58 -18.21 14.88 -2.29
CA PHE A 58 -19.25 15.72 -1.68
C PHE A 58 -19.08 15.93 -0.17
N ARG A 59 -18.43 14.98 0.51
CA ARG A 59 -18.03 15.06 1.92
C ARG A 59 -16.72 14.32 2.11
N PRO A 60 -15.57 14.96 1.84
CA PRO A 60 -14.29 14.29 1.90
C PRO A 60 -14.03 13.78 3.32
N GLN A 61 -13.73 12.49 3.43
CA GLN A 61 -13.37 11.85 4.68
C GLN A 61 -11.85 11.78 4.81
N CYS A 62 -11.35 11.99 6.02
CA CYS A 62 -9.98 11.78 6.37
C CYS A 62 -9.71 10.30 6.57
N ILE A 63 -8.91 9.72 5.67
CA ILE A 63 -8.52 8.32 5.67
C ILE A 63 -7.05 8.21 6.09
N CYS A 64 -6.79 7.43 7.12
CA CYS A 64 -5.45 7.13 7.62
C CYS A 64 -5.01 5.73 7.17
N TYR A 65 -3.73 5.57 6.83
CA TYR A 65 -3.16 4.30 6.38
C TYR A 65 -2.00 3.87 7.27
N LYS A 66 -1.95 2.58 7.61
CA LYS A 66 -0.85 1.95 8.35
C LYS A 66 -0.58 0.55 7.80
N PRO A 67 0.61 -0.03 8.01
CA PRO A 67 0.82 -1.44 7.76
C PRO A 67 -0.20 -2.26 8.58
N CYS A 68 -0.91 -3.17 7.92
CA CYS A 68 -1.66 -4.21 8.62
C CYS A 68 -0.63 -5.07 9.37
N LYS A 69 -0.96 -5.47 10.61
CA LYS A 69 -0.27 -6.62 11.18
C LYS A 69 -0.71 -7.85 10.37
N PRO A 70 0.20 -8.79 10.04
CA PRO A 70 -0.16 -10.04 9.41
C PRO A 70 -1.17 -10.83 10.26
#